data_AF-A0A091KC60-F1
#
_entry.id   AF-A0A091KC60-F1
#
_cell.length_a   1.000
_cell.length_b   1.000
_cell.length_c   1.000
_cell.angle_alpha   90.00
_cell.angle_beta   90.00
_cell.angle_gamma   90.00
#
_symmetry.space_group_name_H-M   'P 1'
#
loop_
_entity.id
_entity.type
_entity.pdbx_description
1 polymer ?
#
loop_
_entity_poly.entity_id
_entity_poly.type
_entity_poly.pdbx_seq_one_letter_code
_entity_poly.pdbx_strand_id
1 'polypeptide(L)'
;MPEDLPETFEDCAELFGQKLLSYQSQTDDYYNSCLIELQKQLKLFEKEFPYVSQLAVEGLLKEHEQKLSYSTGQIWQRFKKQLEDWENVKAVHKNQLHPSLGHPDNLPQLDALCQEEIKRQKDQADGIRLNIQMLQDCAAECAQNFVSALAALTEKLLLELDESITIDDVQVASK
;
A
#
# COMPACT_ATOMS: atom_id res chain seq x y z
N MET A 1 7.68 2.22 77.36
CA MET A 1 6.39 2.64 76.80
C MET A 1 6.71 3.32 75.48
N PRO A 2 5.99 3.14 74.37
CA PRO A 2 6.34 3.83 73.13
C PRO A 2 6.19 5.34 73.37
N GLU A 3 7.30 6.08 73.25
CA GLU A 3 7.40 7.51 73.59
C GLU A 3 6.68 8.44 72.59
N ASP A 4 6.07 7.87 71.54
CA ASP A 4 5.43 8.62 70.44
C ASP A 4 3.90 8.49 70.40
N LEU A 5 3.27 7.97 71.46
CA LEU A 5 1.80 7.88 71.51
C LEU A 5 1.21 9.18 72.08
N PRO A 6 0.33 9.87 71.34
CA PRO A 6 -0.25 11.13 71.80
C PRO A 6 -1.02 10.95 73.12
N GLU A 7 -0.82 11.85 74.08
CA GLU A 7 -1.33 11.69 75.45
C GLU A 7 -2.84 11.97 75.56
N THR A 8 -3.41 12.74 74.62
CA THR A 8 -4.85 13.06 74.59
C THR A 8 -5.55 12.62 73.30
N PHE A 9 -6.88 12.52 73.35
CA PHE A 9 -7.70 12.23 72.17
C PHE A 9 -7.55 13.33 71.11
N GLU A 10 -7.52 14.59 71.52
CA GLU A 10 -7.25 15.74 70.65
C GLU A 10 -5.91 15.60 69.91
N ASP A 11 -4.83 15.23 70.61
CA ASP A 11 -3.51 15.05 69.99
C ASP A 11 -3.51 13.88 68.98
N CYS A 12 -4.25 12.80 69.29
CA CYS A 12 -4.46 11.69 68.36
C CYS A 12 -5.24 12.12 67.11
N ALA A 13 -6.32 12.89 67.28
CA ALA A 13 -7.14 13.41 66.19
C ALA A 13 -6.34 14.36 65.30
N GLU A 14 -5.50 15.21 65.89
CA GLU A 14 -4.62 16.12 65.16
C GLU A 14 -3.57 15.36 64.35
N LEU A 15 -2.87 14.40 64.96
CA LEU A 15 -1.89 13.55 64.27
C LEU A 15 -2.52 12.80 63.09
N PHE A 16 -3.73 12.28 63.28
CA PHE A 16 -4.45 11.56 62.22
C PHE A 16 -4.87 12.50 61.08
N GLY A 17 -5.34 13.71 61.43
CA GLY A 17 -5.65 14.76 60.46
C GLY A 17 -4.42 15.18 59.62
N GLN A 18 -3.27 15.38 60.28
CA GLN A 18 -2.02 15.70 59.59
C GLN A 18 -1.56 14.58 58.64
N LYS A 19 -1.67 13.31 59.06
CA LYS A 19 -1.36 12.17 58.19
C LYS A 19 -2.30 12.08 56.99
N LEU A 20 -3.60 12.29 57.18
CA LEU A 20 -4.57 12.29 56.08
C LEU A 20 -4.27 13.40 55.07
N LEU A 21 -3.96 14.62 55.52
CA LEU A 21 -3.57 15.73 54.65
C LEU A 21 -2.26 15.43 53.89
N SER A 22 -1.29 14.81 54.56
CA SER A 22 -0.04 14.39 53.93
C SER A 22 -0.27 13.34 52.84
N TYR A 23 -1.11 12.33 53.09
CA TYR A 23 -1.47 11.33 52.08
C TYR A 23 -2.24 11.94 50.92
N GLN A 24 -3.14 12.88 51.18
CA GLN A 24 -3.85 13.61 50.13
C GLN A 24 -2.86 14.35 49.23
N SER A 25 -1.97 15.17 49.81
CA SER A 25 -0.93 15.91 49.05
C SER A 25 -0.07 14.98 48.21
N GLN A 26 0.40 13.86 48.76
CA GLN A 26 1.23 12.90 48.02
C GLN A 26 0.45 12.24 46.88
N THR A 27 -0.84 11.97 47.08
CA THR A 27 -1.71 11.39 46.04
C THR A 27 -1.93 12.39 44.91
N ASP A 28 -2.16 13.66 45.22
CA ASP A 28 -2.33 14.74 44.25
C ASP A 28 -1.04 14.98 43.45
N ASP A 29 0.12 15.00 44.11
CA ASP A 29 1.43 15.14 43.46
C ASP A 29 1.73 13.98 42.50
N TYR A 30 1.42 12.75 42.93
CA TYR A 30 1.59 11.56 42.09
C TYR A 30 0.64 11.58 40.89
N TYR A 31 -0.63 11.91 41.12
CA TYR A 31 -1.63 12.03 40.06
C TYR A 31 -1.23 13.08 39.00
N ASN A 32 -0.82 14.27 39.45
CA ASN A 32 -0.31 15.32 38.56
C ASN A 32 0.92 14.87 37.76
N SER A 33 1.84 14.14 38.41
CA SER A 33 3.03 13.58 37.74
C SER A 33 2.65 12.57 36.65
N CYS A 34 1.67 11.71 36.90
CA CYS A 34 1.12 10.77 35.91
C CYS A 34 0.46 11.49 34.74
N LEU A 35 -0.33 12.55 34.99
CA LEU A 35 -0.94 13.36 33.93
C LEU A 35 0.11 14.02 33.03
N ILE A 36 1.14 14.62 33.63
CA ILE A 36 2.24 15.24 32.90
C ILE A 36 2.96 14.22 32.03
N GLU A 37 3.22 13.02 32.55
CA GLU A 37 3.91 11.99 31.78
C GLU A 37 3.03 11.45 30.64
N LEU A 38 1.75 11.21 30.89
CA LEU A 38 0.79 10.82 29.84
C LEU A 38 0.75 11.85 28.71
N GLN A 39 0.66 13.13 29.05
CA GLN A 39 0.67 14.22 28.06
C GLN A 39 1.97 14.25 27.24
N LYS A 40 3.13 13.96 27.83
CA LYS A 40 4.39 13.87 27.06
C LYS A 40 4.36 12.72 26.08
N GLN A 41 3.89 11.54 26.50
CA GLN A 41 3.81 10.37 25.64
C GLN A 41 2.83 10.60 24.48
N LEU A 42 1.65 11.19 24.75
CA LEU A 42 0.68 11.57 23.72
C LEU A 42 1.26 12.57 22.72
N LYS A 43 1.99 13.60 23.18
CA LYS A 43 2.69 14.54 22.27
C LYS A 43 3.68 13.85 21.35
N LEU A 44 4.40 12.86 21.86
CA LEU A 44 5.33 12.08 21.04
C LEU A 44 4.57 11.23 20.03
N PHE A 45 3.50 10.57 20.46
CA PHE A 45 2.64 9.78 19.58
C PHE A 45 2.05 10.62 18.43
N GLU A 46 1.41 11.75 18.75
CA GLU A 46 0.83 12.67 17.77
C GLU A 46 1.87 13.17 16.75
N LYS A 47 3.11 13.41 17.21
CA LYS A 47 4.22 13.83 16.34
C LYS A 47 4.67 12.72 15.39
N GLU A 48 4.67 11.47 15.84
CA GLU A 48 5.12 10.33 15.05
C GLU A 48 4.01 9.76 14.14
N PHE A 49 2.74 10.02 14.46
CA PHE A 49 1.59 9.47 13.76
C PHE A 49 1.56 9.72 12.23
N PRO A 50 1.92 10.92 11.71
CA PRO A 50 1.94 11.16 10.27
C PRO A 50 2.86 10.20 9.52
N TYR A 51 3.98 9.76 10.14
CA TYR A 51 4.88 8.78 9.54
C TYR A 51 4.24 7.40 9.43
N VAL A 52 3.40 7.01 10.38
CA VAL A 52 2.66 5.73 10.33
C VAL A 52 1.68 5.74 9.17
N SER A 53 0.94 6.84 9.00
CA SER A 53 -0.01 7.00 7.88
C SER A 53 0.72 6.98 6.53
N GLN A 54 1.85 7.67 6.43
CA GLN A 54 2.70 7.67 5.25
C GLN A 54 3.19 6.25 4.92
N LEU A 55 3.75 5.53 5.90
CA LEU A 55 4.24 4.16 5.73
C LEU A 55 3.14 3.20 5.26
N ALA A 56 1.91 3.35 5.76
CA ALA A 56 0.79 2.53 5.33
C ALA A 56 0.44 2.77 3.85
N VAL A 57 0.39 4.03 3.41
CA VAL A 57 0.12 4.39 2.01
C VAL A 57 1.26 3.96 1.09
N GLU A 58 2.52 4.14 1.49
CA GLU A 58 3.69 3.70 0.74
C GLU A 58 3.73 2.17 0.59
N GLY A 59 3.38 1.45 1.65
CA GLY A 59 3.26 -0.01 1.63
C GLY A 59 2.22 -0.48 0.62
N LEU A 60 1.03 0.15 0.63
CA LEU A 60 -0.04 -0.14 -0.32
C LEU A 60 0.39 0.17 -1.76
N LEU A 61 1.00 1.33 -2.00
CA LEU A 61 1.50 1.71 -3.32
C LEU A 61 2.47 0.66 -3.86
N LYS A 62 3.48 0.30 -3.06
CA LYS A 62 4.51 -0.68 -3.44
C LYS A 62 3.91 -2.04 -3.77
N GLU A 63 2.92 -2.50 -3.00
CA GLU A 63 2.23 -3.76 -3.27
C GLU A 63 1.52 -3.72 -4.64
N HIS A 64 0.80 -2.65 -4.93
CA HIS A 64 0.08 -2.50 -6.20
C HIS A 64 1.02 -2.30 -7.40
N GLU A 65 2.13 -1.59 -7.23
CA GLU A 65 3.20 -1.48 -8.26
C GLU A 65 3.79 -2.85 -8.60
N GLN A 66 4.05 -3.68 -7.59
CA GLN A 66 4.56 -5.04 -7.80
C GLN A 66 3.56 -5.91 -8.57
N LYS A 67 2.26 -5.83 -8.22
CA LYS A 67 1.20 -6.54 -8.94
C LYS A 67 1.11 -6.09 -10.40
N LEU A 68 1.14 -4.78 -10.66
CA LEU A 68 1.12 -4.24 -12.02
C LEU A 68 2.34 -4.69 -12.83
N SER A 69 3.54 -4.59 -12.25
CA SER A 69 4.80 -5.02 -12.86
C SER A 69 4.77 -6.51 -13.22
N TYR A 70 4.28 -7.35 -12.31
CA TYR A 70 4.14 -8.78 -12.54
C TYR A 70 3.16 -9.09 -13.68
N SER A 71 1.96 -8.51 -13.66
CA SER A 71 0.92 -8.75 -14.66
C SER A 71 1.33 -8.26 -16.05
N THR A 72 1.85 -7.03 -16.14
CA THR A 72 2.38 -6.49 -17.41
C THR A 72 3.57 -7.29 -17.92
N GLY A 73 4.43 -7.76 -17.01
CA GLY A 73 5.53 -8.68 -17.33
C GLY A 73 5.04 -9.97 -17.97
N GLN A 74 3.97 -10.58 -17.46
CA GLN A 74 3.40 -11.79 -18.08
C GLN A 74 2.85 -11.54 -19.48
N ILE A 75 2.12 -10.44 -19.66
CA ILE A 75 1.57 -10.03 -20.97
C ILE A 75 2.73 -9.87 -21.97
N TRP A 76 3.78 -9.17 -21.56
CA TRP A 76 4.96 -8.95 -22.38
C TRP A 76 5.68 -10.24 -22.76
N GLN A 77 5.86 -11.17 -21.82
CA GLN A 77 6.51 -12.46 -22.13
C GLN A 77 5.72 -13.27 -23.16
N ARG A 78 4.38 -13.29 -23.05
CA ARG A 78 3.52 -13.98 -24.02
C ARG A 78 3.60 -13.32 -25.39
N PHE A 79 3.54 -11.99 -25.44
CA PHE A 79 3.64 -11.24 -26.68
C PHE A 79 4.99 -11.41 -27.36
N LYS A 80 6.09 -11.43 -26.59
CA LYS A 80 7.44 -11.67 -27.11
C LYS A 80 7.54 -13.01 -27.84
N LYS A 81 6.93 -14.06 -27.28
CA LYS A 81 6.89 -15.38 -27.94
C LYS A 81 6.12 -15.34 -29.26
N GLN A 82 4.96 -14.69 -29.28
CA GLN A 82 4.18 -14.52 -30.51
C GLN A 82 4.97 -13.74 -31.59
N LEU A 83 5.70 -12.70 -31.19
CA LEU A 83 6.54 -11.93 -32.09
C LEU A 83 7.65 -12.78 -32.71
N GLU A 84 8.29 -13.63 -31.92
CA GLU A 84 9.31 -14.57 -32.40
C GLU A 84 8.70 -15.58 -33.39
N ASP A 85 7.52 -16.13 -33.10
CA ASP A 85 6.81 -17.05 -34.00
C ASP A 85 6.50 -16.37 -35.35
N TRP A 86 6.02 -15.13 -35.36
CA TRP A 86 5.75 -14.40 -36.62
C TRP A 86 7.01 -14.08 -37.41
N GLU A 87 8.12 -13.74 -36.76
CA GLU A 87 9.41 -13.50 -37.45
C GLU A 87 9.98 -14.80 -38.02
N ASN A 88 9.81 -15.93 -37.33
CA ASN A 88 10.19 -17.25 -37.85
C ASN A 88 9.39 -17.61 -39.12
N VAL A 89 8.07 -17.41 -39.10
CA VAL A 89 7.21 -17.65 -40.29
C VAL A 89 7.60 -16.73 -41.45
N LYS A 90 7.86 -15.44 -41.17
CA LYS A 90 8.33 -14.48 -42.17
C LYS A 90 9.68 -14.88 -42.79
N ALA A 91 10.60 -15.42 -41.98
CA ALA A 91 11.87 -15.94 -42.48
C ALA A 91 11.66 -17.16 -43.40
N VAL A 92 10.72 -18.05 -43.06
CA VAL A 92 10.33 -19.17 -43.93
C VAL A 92 9.76 -18.67 -45.26
N HIS A 93 8.81 -17.73 -45.24
CA HIS A 93 8.26 -17.15 -46.47
C HIS A 93 9.34 -16.51 -47.34
N LYS A 94 10.27 -15.77 -46.72
CA LYS A 94 11.41 -15.16 -47.41
C LYS A 94 12.30 -16.20 -48.09
N ASN A 95 12.55 -17.34 -47.46
CA ASN A 95 13.38 -18.41 -48.02
C ASN A 95 12.70 -19.15 -49.18
N GLN A 96 11.37 -19.08 -49.30
CA GLN A 96 10.63 -19.63 -50.43
C GLN A 96 10.67 -18.72 -51.67
N LEU A 97 11.13 -17.47 -51.54
CA LEU A 97 11.30 -16.56 -52.67
C LEU A 97 12.51 -16.98 -53.52
N HIS A 98 12.26 -17.42 -54.75
CA HIS A 98 13.31 -17.77 -55.72
C HIS A 98 12.93 -17.37 -57.16
N PRO A 99 13.91 -17.19 -58.07
CA PRO A 99 13.67 -16.66 -59.42
C PRO A 99 12.65 -17.44 -60.26
N SER A 100 12.56 -18.77 -60.08
CA SER A 100 11.61 -19.59 -60.85
C SER A 100 10.13 -19.34 -60.50
N LEU A 101 9.81 -18.65 -59.41
CA LEU A 101 8.43 -18.21 -59.13
C LEU A 101 7.89 -17.21 -60.16
N GLY A 102 8.76 -16.56 -60.93
CA GLY A 102 8.37 -15.66 -62.01
C GLY A 102 7.93 -16.35 -63.30
N HIS A 103 8.04 -17.69 -63.39
CA HIS A 103 7.61 -18.45 -64.56
C HIS A 103 6.07 -18.61 -64.58
N PRO A 104 5.39 -18.52 -65.75
CA PRO A 104 3.94 -18.65 -65.85
C PRO A 104 3.36 -19.91 -65.16
N ASP A 105 4.07 -21.03 -65.25
CA ASP A 105 3.64 -22.31 -64.64
C ASP A 105 3.67 -22.29 -63.10
N ASN A 106 4.44 -21.39 -62.48
CA ASN A 106 4.59 -21.27 -61.02
C ASN A 106 3.76 -20.13 -60.42
N LEU A 107 2.96 -19.42 -61.23
CA LEU A 107 2.05 -18.36 -60.75
C LEU A 107 1.13 -18.82 -59.61
N PRO A 108 0.56 -20.06 -59.62
CA PRO A 108 -0.25 -20.53 -58.49
C PRO A 108 0.55 -20.66 -57.18
N GLN A 109 1.83 -21.03 -57.25
CA GLN A 109 2.70 -21.13 -56.07
C GLN A 109 3.04 -19.73 -55.53
N LEU A 110 3.29 -18.78 -56.42
CA LEU A 110 3.53 -17.39 -56.04
C LEU A 110 2.31 -16.77 -55.37
N ASP A 111 1.11 -16.98 -55.93
CA ASP A 111 -0.13 -16.47 -55.33
C ASP A 111 -0.38 -17.08 -53.94
N ALA A 112 -0.19 -18.41 -53.79
CA ALA A 112 -0.30 -19.07 -52.48
C ALA A 112 0.64 -18.44 -51.44
N LEU A 113 1.92 -18.24 -51.78
CA LEU A 113 2.89 -17.59 -50.90
C LEU A 113 2.51 -16.14 -50.55
N CYS A 114 1.96 -15.38 -51.52
CA CYS A 114 1.43 -14.05 -51.26
C CYS A 114 0.25 -14.07 -50.28
N GLN A 115 -0.69 -15.01 -50.43
CA GLN A 115 -1.83 -15.14 -49.52
C GLN A 115 -1.38 -15.52 -48.10
N GLU A 116 -0.41 -16.43 -47.96
CA GLU A 116 0.17 -16.80 -46.66
C GLU A 116 0.85 -15.61 -45.97
N GLU A 117 1.59 -14.78 -46.72
CA GLU A 117 2.23 -13.59 -46.16
C GLU A 117 1.23 -12.49 -45.79
N ILE A 118 0.19 -12.27 -46.60
CA ILE A 118 -0.92 -11.36 -46.26
C ILE A 118 -1.59 -11.81 -44.95
N LYS A 119 -1.84 -13.12 -44.81
CA LYS A 119 -2.42 -13.68 -43.59
C LYS A 119 -1.49 -13.46 -42.39
N ARG A 120 -0.20 -13.78 -42.49
CA ARG A 120 0.79 -13.55 -41.41
C ARG A 120 0.84 -12.09 -40.98
N GLN A 121 0.85 -11.15 -41.95
CA GLN A 121 0.83 -9.71 -41.65
C GLN A 121 -0.42 -9.29 -40.89
N LYS A 122 -1.59 -9.79 -41.31
CA LYS A 122 -2.85 -9.53 -40.63
C LYS A 122 -2.86 -10.10 -39.22
N ASP A 123 -2.44 -11.36 -39.05
CA ASP A 123 -2.37 -12.02 -37.74
C ASP A 123 -1.42 -11.28 -36.78
N GLN A 124 -0.28 -10.79 -37.29
CA GLN A 124 0.65 -9.96 -36.52
C GLN A 124 0.00 -8.62 -36.11
N ALA A 125 -0.66 -7.92 -37.02
CA ALA A 125 -1.32 -6.64 -36.74
C ALA A 125 -2.46 -6.80 -35.71
N ASP A 126 -3.28 -7.83 -35.87
CA ASP A 126 -4.37 -8.16 -34.94
C ASP A 126 -3.81 -8.54 -33.56
N GLY A 127 -2.71 -9.31 -33.52
CA GLY A 127 -2.01 -9.68 -32.29
C GLY A 127 -1.39 -8.49 -31.55
N ILE A 128 -0.80 -7.52 -32.26
CA ILE A 128 -0.30 -6.27 -31.69
C ILE A 128 -1.46 -5.49 -31.04
N ARG A 129 -2.58 -5.34 -31.77
CA ARG A 129 -3.76 -4.64 -31.25
C ARG A 129 -4.30 -5.32 -29.99
N LEU A 130 -4.40 -6.65 -30.00
CA LEU A 130 -4.86 -7.42 -28.85
C LEU A 130 -3.94 -7.22 -27.64
N ASN A 131 -2.62 -7.25 -27.85
CA ASN A 131 -1.66 -7.04 -26.77
C ASN A 131 -1.76 -5.63 -26.16
N ILE A 132 -1.97 -4.60 -27.00
CA ILE A 132 -2.23 -3.23 -26.52
C ILE A 132 -3.49 -3.19 -25.66
N GLN A 133 -4.58 -3.83 -26.12
CA GLN A 133 -5.82 -3.90 -25.36
C GLN A 133 -5.61 -4.60 -24.01
N MET A 134 -4.90 -5.74 -23.99
CA MET A 134 -4.60 -6.46 -22.75
C MET A 134 -3.80 -5.61 -21.75
N LEU A 135 -2.85 -4.80 -22.22
CA LEU A 135 -2.10 -3.88 -21.36
C LEU A 135 -3.00 -2.77 -20.80
N GLN A 136 -3.89 -2.22 -21.62
CA GLN A 136 -4.86 -1.21 -21.20
C GLN A 136 -5.84 -1.76 -20.14
N ASP A 137 -6.40 -2.94 -20.39
CA ASP A 137 -7.32 -3.60 -19.47
C ASP A 137 -6.61 -3.92 -18.14
N CYS A 138 -5.39 -4.44 -18.20
CA CYS A 138 -4.56 -4.70 -17.02
C CYS A 138 -4.30 -3.41 -16.22
N ALA A 139 -3.95 -2.31 -16.89
CA ALA A 139 -3.70 -1.04 -16.23
C ALA A 139 -4.97 -0.47 -15.58
N ALA A 140 -6.10 -0.54 -16.30
CA ALA A 140 -7.40 -0.08 -15.79
C ALA A 140 -7.84 -0.90 -14.56
N GLU A 141 -7.72 -2.22 -14.61
CA GLU A 141 -8.03 -3.11 -13.48
C GLU A 141 -7.12 -2.83 -12.28
N CYS A 142 -5.81 -2.71 -12.50
CA CYS A 142 -4.86 -2.40 -11.42
C CYS A 142 -5.15 -1.04 -10.78
N ALA A 143 -5.46 -0.03 -11.59
CA ALA A 143 -5.80 1.31 -11.11
C ALA A 143 -7.09 1.30 -10.30
N GLN A 144 -8.15 0.63 -10.78
CA GLN A 144 -9.41 0.51 -10.05
C GLN A 144 -9.21 -0.19 -8.70
N ASN A 145 -8.45 -1.29 -8.69
CA ASN A 145 -8.14 -2.02 -7.47
C ASN A 145 -7.31 -1.18 -6.49
N PHE A 146 -6.34 -0.41 -6.99
CA PHE A 146 -5.53 0.50 -6.16
C PHE A 146 -6.38 1.59 -5.53
N VAL A 147 -7.23 2.27 -6.31
CA VAL A 147 -8.09 3.34 -5.80
C VAL A 147 -9.07 2.81 -4.76
N SER A 148 -9.68 1.65 -5.00
CA SER A 148 -10.57 1.02 -4.02
C SER A 148 -9.84 0.66 -2.72
N ALA A 149 -8.64 0.09 -2.81
CA ALA A 149 -7.85 -0.26 -1.64
C ALA A 149 -7.35 0.99 -0.88
N LEU A 150 -6.97 2.04 -1.61
CA LEU A 150 -6.56 3.31 -1.02
C LEU A 150 -7.72 3.96 -0.26
N ALA A 151 -8.92 3.99 -0.86
CA ALA A 151 -10.11 4.52 -0.21
C ALA A 151 -10.43 3.77 1.10
N ALA A 152 -10.40 2.43 1.08
CA ALA A 152 -10.62 1.62 2.27
C ALA A 152 -9.54 1.83 3.35
N LEU A 153 -8.27 1.95 2.93
CA LEU A 153 -7.18 2.25 3.86
C LEU A 153 -7.35 3.64 4.49
N THR A 154 -7.70 4.65 3.69
CA THR A 154 -7.93 6.02 4.19
C THR A 154 -9.11 6.08 5.14
N GLU A 155 -10.23 5.41 4.82
CA GLU A 155 -11.37 5.29 5.72
C GLU A 155 -10.96 4.67 7.06
N LYS A 156 -10.20 3.56 7.02
CA LYS A 156 -9.70 2.92 8.22
C LYS A 156 -8.79 3.85 9.03
N LEU A 157 -7.84 4.52 8.39
CA LEU A 157 -6.93 5.45 9.07
C LEU A 157 -7.69 6.60 9.75
N LEU A 158 -8.75 7.12 9.11
CA LEU A 158 -9.59 8.17 9.68
C LEU A 158 -10.37 7.67 10.91
N LEU A 159 -10.90 6.46 10.88
CA LEU A 159 -11.60 5.87 12.03
C LEU A 159 -10.65 5.66 13.21
N GLU A 160 -9.45 5.11 12.96
CA GLU A 160 -8.44 4.89 14.01
C GLU A 160 -7.96 6.23 14.61
N LEU A 161 -7.92 7.28 13.79
CA LEU A 161 -7.62 8.65 14.24
C LEU A 161 -8.74 9.24 15.11
N ASP A 162 -10.00 9.05 14.72
CA ASP A 162 -11.16 9.57 15.46
C ASP A 162 -11.32 8.89 16.83
N GLU A 163 -10.92 7.61 16.93
CA GLU A 163 -10.91 6.85 18.18
C GLU A 163 -9.67 7.14 19.07
N SER A 164 -8.67 7.86 18.55
CA SER A 164 -7.43 8.15 19.27
C SER A 164 -7.59 9.34 20.22
N ILE A 165 -7.09 9.19 21.44
CA ILE A 165 -7.02 10.27 22.44
C ILE A 165 -5.93 11.25 22.04
N THR A 166 -6.24 12.54 22.11
CA THR A 166 -5.30 13.64 21.89
C THR A 166 -4.87 14.30 23.20
N ILE A 167 -3.87 15.17 23.13
CA ILE A 167 -3.43 15.96 24.29
C ILE A 167 -4.54 16.85 24.84
N ASP A 168 -5.48 17.26 23.99
CA ASP A 168 -6.59 18.16 24.35
C ASP A 168 -7.68 17.42 25.14
N ASP A 169 -7.71 16.09 25.06
CA ASP A 169 -8.64 15.23 25.81
C ASP A 169 -8.16 14.93 27.24
N VAL A 170 -6.90 15.24 27.56
CA VAL A 170 -6.30 14.97 28.88
C VAL A 170 -6.38 16.19 29.79
N GLN A 171 -6.86 16.01 31.02
CA GLN A 171 -6.90 17.07 32.03
C GLN A 171 -5.53 17.70 32.26
N VAL A 172 -5.52 19.03 32.42
CA VAL A 172 -4.31 19.77 32.79
C VAL A 172 -4.00 19.50 34.25
N ALA A 173 -2.75 19.15 34.55
CA ALA A 173 -2.29 18.99 35.93
C ALA A 173 -2.57 20.27 36.74
N SER A 174 -3.18 20.10 37.91
CA SER A 174 -3.45 21.19 38.86
C SER A 174 -2.13 21.73 39.41
N LYS A 175 -2.01 23.06 39.51
CA LYS A 175 -0.87 23.71 40.19
C LYS A 175 -0.91 23.47 41.69
#